data_AF-A0A349WX83-F1
#
_entry.id   AF-A0A349WX83-F1
#
_cell.length_a   1.000
_cell.length_b   1.000
_cell.length_c   1.000
_cell.angle_alpha   90.00
_cell.angle_beta   90.00
_cell.angle_gamma   90.00
#
_symmetry.space_group_name_H-M   'P 1'
#
loop_
_entity.id
_entity.type
_entity.pdbx_description
1 polymer ?
#
loop_
_entity_poly.entity_id
_entity_poly.type
_entity_poly.pdbx_seq_one_letter_code
_entity_poly.pdbx_strand_id
1 'polypeptide(L)'
;MKKIIFFTIWFALFPLAFLTLTGVTPLSFALGSSARLANFIQRGLGLFAFSMLFVQIILGAFMSKISEKLGNWVFNFHVFEGILAYILVFLHPIFFLLLSYFSGAKFDPYVAFVNICLICKTPTDYYYTIGRVSFWLLTVTVFAALFRKTTPWLKANWRKFHVLNYLVFLLVGAHGFLLGSDFRSQPFFTFAILAYVTILGIVIFIELPRLFKNFRNWTKS
;
A
#
# COMPACT_ATOMS: atom_id res chain seq x y z
N MET A 1 4.60 -25.93 -12.89
CA MET A 1 3.20 -25.49 -13.12
C MET A 1 2.68 -24.51 -12.06
N LYS A 2 2.56 -24.90 -10.77
CA LYS A 2 2.01 -24.03 -9.70
C LYS A 2 2.67 -22.64 -9.56
N LYS A 3 4.01 -22.56 -9.65
CA LYS A 3 4.73 -21.28 -9.63
C LYS A 3 4.40 -20.37 -10.81
N ILE A 4 4.29 -20.95 -12.01
CA ILE A 4 3.96 -20.20 -13.23
C ILE A 4 2.57 -19.58 -13.08
N ILE A 5 1.57 -20.37 -12.67
CA ILE A 5 0.21 -19.87 -12.43
C ILE A 5 0.20 -18.73 -11.42
N PHE A 6 0.94 -18.87 -10.30
CA PHE A 6 1.07 -17.81 -9.29
C PHE A 6 1.61 -16.51 -9.90
N PHE A 7 2.74 -16.59 -10.61
CA PHE A 7 3.33 -15.41 -11.24
C PHE A 7 2.45 -14.84 -12.33
N THR A 8 1.76 -15.66 -13.12
CA THR A 8 0.79 -15.18 -14.12
C THR A 8 -0.33 -14.38 -13.46
N ILE A 9 -0.92 -14.87 -12.36
CA ILE A 9 -1.97 -14.13 -11.62
C ILE A 9 -1.41 -12.83 -11.04
N TRP A 10 -0.22 -12.87 -10.45
CA TRP A 10 0.42 -11.69 -9.88
C TRP A 10 0.75 -10.64 -10.95
N PHE A 11 1.35 -11.05 -12.08
CA PHE A 11 1.67 -10.17 -13.20
C PHE A 11 0.41 -9.62 -13.89
N ALA A 12 -0.72 -10.33 -13.86
CA ALA A 12 -1.99 -9.85 -14.42
C ALA A 12 -2.51 -8.57 -13.75
N LEU A 13 -2.03 -8.23 -12.54
CA LEU A 13 -2.38 -6.98 -11.87
C LEU A 13 -1.67 -5.75 -12.47
N PHE A 14 -0.52 -5.93 -13.13
CA PHE A 14 0.28 -4.82 -13.64
C PHE A 14 -0.35 -4.10 -14.84
N PRO A 15 -0.92 -4.82 -15.84
CA PRO A 15 -1.65 -4.18 -16.93
C PRO A 15 -2.79 -3.29 -16.45
N LEU A 16 -3.46 -3.62 -15.33
CA LEU A 16 -4.59 -2.81 -14.85
C LEU A 16 -4.18 -1.38 -14.53
N ALA A 17 -3.07 -1.21 -13.81
CA ALA A 17 -2.52 0.10 -13.48
C ALA A 17 -2.03 0.83 -14.76
N PHE A 18 -1.28 0.12 -15.62
CA PHE A 18 -0.73 0.70 -16.84
C PHE A 18 -1.80 1.15 -17.84
N LEU A 19 -2.81 0.31 -18.10
CA LEU A 19 -3.92 0.61 -19.00
C LEU A 19 -4.76 1.77 -18.47
N THR A 20 -5.03 1.82 -17.17
CA THR A 20 -5.77 2.93 -16.56
C THR A 20 -4.98 4.23 -16.71
N LEU A 21 -3.69 4.21 -16.35
CA LEU A 21 -2.84 5.40 -16.38
C LEU A 21 -2.71 5.99 -17.79
N THR A 22 -2.44 5.13 -18.78
CA THR A 22 -2.32 5.56 -20.20
C THR A 22 -3.66 5.89 -20.84
N GLY A 23 -4.75 5.28 -20.39
CA GLY A 23 -6.12 5.63 -20.80
C GLY A 23 -6.55 7.01 -20.30
N VAL A 24 -6.10 7.43 -19.11
CA VAL A 24 -6.39 8.77 -18.55
C VAL A 24 -5.39 9.82 -19.05
N THR A 25 -4.13 9.47 -19.25
CA THR A 25 -3.08 10.41 -19.64
C THR A 25 -2.22 9.82 -20.74
N PRO A 26 -2.36 10.29 -22.00
CA PRO A 26 -1.53 9.83 -23.10
C PRO A 26 -0.03 10.04 -22.82
N LEU A 27 0.80 9.09 -23.23
CA LEU A 27 2.24 9.14 -22.96
C LEU A 27 2.90 10.37 -23.60
N SER A 28 2.46 10.79 -24.78
CA SER A 28 2.93 12.01 -25.45
C SER A 28 2.68 13.27 -24.61
N PHE A 29 1.54 13.35 -23.92
CA PHE A 29 1.22 14.45 -23.01
C PHE A 29 2.08 14.39 -21.75
N ALA A 30 2.25 13.20 -21.17
CA ALA A 30 3.07 12.98 -19.99
C ALA A 30 4.54 13.39 -20.22
N LEU A 31 5.10 13.05 -21.38
CA LEU A 31 6.48 13.38 -21.74
C LEU A 31 6.70 14.84 -22.13
N GLY A 32 5.64 15.64 -22.23
CA GLY A 32 5.72 17.04 -22.68
C GLY A 32 6.40 18.00 -21.69
N SER A 33 6.63 17.59 -20.43
CA SER A 33 7.42 18.38 -19.46
C SER A 33 7.85 17.51 -18.27
N SER A 34 8.89 17.89 -17.55
CA SER A 34 9.33 17.19 -16.34
C SER A 34 8.25 17.14 -15.25
N ALA A 35 7.45 18.19 -15.09
CA ALA A 35 6.34 18.19 -14.13
C ALA A 35 5.25 17.17 -14.51
N ARG A 36 4.84 17.13 -15.79
CA ARG A 36 3.85 16.15 -16.27
C ARG A 36 4.37 14.71 -16.17
N LEU A 37 5.66 14.50 -16.47
CA LEU A 37 6.29 13.19 -16.33
C LEU A 37 6.35 12.76 -14.86
N ALA A 38 6.74 13.66 -13.96
CA ALA A 38 6.77 13.38 -12.53
C ALA A 38 5.38 13.03 -11.98
N ASN A 39 4.33 13.76 -12.41
CA ASN A 39 2.95 13.46 -12.08
C ASN A 39 2.52 12.08 -12.60
N PHE A 40 2.83 11.77 -13.86
CA PHE A 40 2.52 10.47 -14.47
C PHE A 40 3.17 9.31 -13.70
N ILE A 41 4.46 9.44 -13.36
CA ILE A 41 5.18 8.43 -12.58
C ILE A 41 4.62 8.36 -11.15
N GLN A 42 4.37 9.48 -10.48
CA GLN A 42 3.79 9.53 -9.13
C GLN A 42 2.46 8.76 -9.06
N ARG A 43 1.56 8.99 -10.03
CA ARG A 43 0.28 8.28 -10.13
C ARG A 43 0.47 6.79 -10.38
N GLY A 44 1.33 6.43 -11.34
CA GLY A 44 1.68 5.03 -11.60
C GLY A 44 2.20 4.30 -10.36
N LEU A 45 3.15 4.91 -9.64
CA LEU A 45 3.69 4.38 -8.39
C LEU A 45 2.58 4.14 -7.34
N GLY A 46 1.61 5.05 -7.24
CA GLY A 46 0.48 4.90 -6.32
C GLY A 46 -0.41 3.70 -6.66
N LEU A 47 -0.73 3.50 -7.94
CA LEU A 47 -1.51 2.36 -8.42
C LEU A 47 -0.78 1.03 -8.20
N PHE A 48 0.49 0.96 -8.57
CA PHE A 48 1.30 -0.26 -8.37
C PHE A 48 1.50 -0.55 -6.87
N ALA A 49 1.77 0.45 -6.05
CA ALA A 49 1.89 0.29 -4.61
C ALA A 49 0.61 -0.30 -4.00
N PHE A 50 -0.56 0.22 -4.38
CA PHE A 50 -1.85 -0.31 -3.90
C PHE A 50 -2.05 -1.77 -4.31
N SER A 51 -1.77 -2.13 -5.57
CA SER A 51 -1.86 -3.52 -6.04
C SER A 51 -0.93 -4.47 -5.29
N MET A 52 0.32 -4.06 -5.06
CA MET A 52 1.30 -4.88 -4.32
C MET A 52 0.90 -5.02 -2.84
N LEU A 53 0.46 -3.95 -2.19
CA LEU A 53 -0.03 -4.00 -0.81
C LEU A 53 -1.25 -4.93 -0.66
N PHE A 54 -2.13 -4.98 -1.66
CA PHE A 54 -3.24 -5.94 -1.66
C PHE A 54 -2.72 -7.38 -1.66
N VAL A 55 -1.78 -7.70 -2.56
CA VAL A 55 -1.17 -9.03 -2.63
C VAL A 55 -0.44 -9.37 -1.32
N GLN A 56 0.30 -8.42 -0.73
CA GLN A 56 0.95 -8.61 0.57
C GLN A 56 -0.03 -9.06 1.65
N ILE A 57 -1.19 -8.42 1.74
CA ILE A 57 -2.18 -8.73 2.76
C ILE A 57 -2.81 -10.10 2.49
N ILE A 58 -3.17 -10.42 1.25
CA ILE A 58 -3.70 -11.74 0.90
C ILE A 58 -2.69 -12.85 1.25
N LEU A 59 -1.42 -12.67 0.88
CA LEU A 59 -0.36 -13.61 1.21
C LEU A 59 -0.17 -13.74 2.72
N GLY A 60 -0.12 -12.63 3.45
CA GLY A 60 0.06 -12.61 4.90
C GLY A 60 -1.09 -13.27 5.64
N ALA A 61 -2.34 -12.93 5.30
CA ALA A 61 -3.55 -13.44 5.94
C ALA A 61 -3.72 -14.95 5.77
N PHE A 62 -3.29 -15.50 4.63
CA PHE A 62 -3.47 -16.90 4.28
C PHE A 62 -2.16 -17.67 4.13
N MET A 63 -1.05 -17.15 4.68
CA MET A 63 0.31 -17.69 4.49
C MET A 63 0.38 -19.19 4.72
N SER A 64 -0.17 -19.70 5.83
CA SER A 64 -0.15 -21.14 6.14
C SER A 64 -0.84 -21.98 5.05
N LYS A 65 -2.04 -21.59 4.60
CA LYS A 65 -2.80 -22.31 3.57
C LYS A 65 -2.14 -22.23 2.20
N ILE A 66 -1.57 -21.07 1.87
CA ILE A 66 -0.91 -20.86 0.58
C ILE A 66 0.42 -21.62 0.55
N SER A 67 1.22 -21.57 1.63
CA SER A 67 2.48 -22.31 1.73
C SER A 67 2.28 -23.83 1.74
N GLU A 68 1.19 -24.34 2.32
CA GLU A 68 0.84 -25.77 2.23
C GLU A 68 0.61 -26.21 0.76
N LYS A 69 -0.09 -25.37 -0.03
CA LYS A 69 -0.43 -25.70 -1.42
C LYS A 69 0.70 -25.45 -2.41
N LEU A 70 1.47 -24.37 -2.21
CA LEU A 70 2.45 -23.86 -3.17
C LEU A 70 3.90 -24.10 -2.73
N GLY A 71 4.15 -24.27 -1.42
CA GLY A 71 5.46 -24.47 -0.82
C GLY A 71 6.00 -23.24 -0.07
N ASN A 72 7.06 -23.47 0.71
CA ASN A 72 7.67 -22.46 1.60
C ASN A 72 8.30 -21.25 0.87
N TRP A 73 8.57 -21.36 -0.44
CA TRP A 73 9.10 -20.24 -1.23
C TRP A 73 8.18 -19.03 -1.23
N VAL A 74 6.87 -19.21 -1.00
CA VAL A 74 5.88 -18.12 -0.90
C VAL A 74 6.23 -17.15 0.21
N PHE A 75 6.79 -17.64 1.32
CA PHE A 75 7.25 -16.76 2.39
C PHE A 75 8.38 -15.84 1.92
N ASN A 76 9.35 -16.37 1.17
CA ASN A 76 10.44 -15.57 0.61
C ASN A 76 9.92 -14.57 -0.43
N PHE A 77 8.95 -14.98 -1.25
CA PHE A 77 8.27 -14.08 -2.18
C PHE A 77 7.54 -12.95 -1.44
N HIS A 78 6.80 -13.26 -0.37
CA HIS A 78 6.12 -12.25 0.45
C HIS A 78 7.08 -11.22 1.03
N VAL A 79 8.24 -11.64 1.55
CA VAL A 79 9.26 -10.70 2.03
C VAL A 79 9.82 -9.85 0.89
N PHE A 80 10.16 -10.47 -0.24
CA PHE A 80 10.71 -9.76 -1.41
C PHE A 80 9.72 -8.74 -1.98
N GLU A 81 8.49 -9.15 -2.22
CA GLU A 81 7.45 -8.28 -2.76
C GLU A 81 7.12 -7.16 -1.76
N GLY A 82 7.12 -7.44 -0.46
CA GLY A 82 6.90 -6.41 0.57
C GLY A 82 7.98 -5.31 0.56
N ILE A 83 9.23 -5.66 0.27
CA ILE A 83 10.31 -4.68 0.06
C ILE A 83 10.03 -3.84 -1.19
N LEU A 84 9.63 -4.47 -2.30
CA LEU A 84 9.27 -3.76 -3.53
C LEU A 84 8.08 -2.81 -3.30
N ALA A 85 7.03 -3.28 -2.63
CA ALA A 85 5.86 -2.49 -2.29
C ALA A 85 6.25 -1.26 -1.45
N TYR A 86 7.13 -1.44 -0.45
CA TYR A 86 7.62 -0.33 0.36
C TYR A 86 8.45 0.67 -0.45
N ILE A 87 9.30 0.21 -1.37
CA ILE A 87 10.04 1.10 -2.29
C ILE A 87 9.06 1.94 -3.12
N LEU A 88 8.01 1.33 -3.67
CA LEU A 88 6.99 2.07 -4.45
C LEU A 88 6.26 3.10 -3.58
N VAL A 89 5.87 2.73 -2.35
CA VAL A 89 5.22 3.63 -1.39
C VAL A 89 6.16 4.78 -1.00
N PHE A 90 7.46 4.54 -0.88
CA PHE A 90 8.44 5.58 -0.59
C PHE A 90 8.69 6.49 -1.80
N LEU A 91 8.80 5.94 -3.00
CA LEU A 91 9.02 6.72 -4.23
C LEU A 91 7.81 7.59 -4.59
N HIS A 92 6.59 7.15 -4.27
CA HIS A 92 5.37 7.90 -4.55
C HIS A 92 5.39 9.36 -4.03
N PRO A 93 5.60 9.64 -2.73
CA PRO A 93 5.73 11.00 -2.21
C PRO A 93 7.01 11.71 -2.71
N ILE A 94 8.08 10.98 -3.03
CA ILE A 94 9.28 11.59 -3.66
C ILE A 94 8.93 12.17 -5.04
N PHE A 95 8.18 11.44 -5.87
CA PHE A 95 7.74 11.96 -7.16
C PHE A 95 6.70 13.08 -7.03
N PHE A 96 5.92 13.11 -5.93
CA PHE A 96 5.11 14.27 -5.59
C PHE A 96 5.95 15.52 -5.26
N LEU A 97 7.07 15.35 -4.54
CA LEU A 97 8.03 16.44 -4.30
C LEU A 97 8.66 16.93 -5.61
N LEU A 98 9.05 16.01 -6.50
CA LEU A 98 9.59 16.36 -7.82
C LEU A 98 8.56 17.09 -8.69
N LEU A 99 7.30 16.63 -8.69
CA LEU A 99 6.19 17.33 -9.34
C LEU A 99 6.07 18.77 -8.82
N SER A 100 6.06 18.94 -7.50
CA SER A 100 5.94 20.27 -6.87
C SER A 100 7.12 21.16 -7.26
N TYR A 101 8.34 20.62 -7.21
CA TYR A 101 9.56 21.32 -7.58
C TYR A 101 9.56 21.76 -9.06
N PHE A 102 9.25 20.85 -9.98
CA PHE A 102 9.16 21.17 -11.41
C PHE A 102 7.99 22.09 -11.77
N SER A 103 7.02 22.26 -10.85
CA SER A 103 5.93 23.23 -10.97
C SER A 103 6.27 24.59 -10.37
N GLY A 104 7.52 24.81 -9.94
CA GLY A 104 8.03 26.09 -9.43
C GLY A 104 8.00 26.23 -7.90
N ALA A 105 7.60 25.20 -7.15
CA ALA A 105 7.68 25.21 -5.69
C ALA A 105 9.10 24.86 -5.19
N LYS A 106 9.37 25.13 -3.90
CA LYS A 106 10.61 24.67 -3.26
C LYS A 106 10.56 23.16 -3.05
N PHE A 107 11.72 22.51 -3.14
CA PHE A 107 11.86 21.12 -2.74
C PHE A 107 11.81 21.01 -1.21
N ASP A 108 10.65 20.68 -0.66
CA ASP A 108 10.41 20.60 0.78
C ASP A 108 9.82 19.23 1.20
N PRO A 109 10.67 18.29 1.67
CA PRO A 109 10.23 16.98 2.15
C PRO A 109 9.24 17.04 3.32
N TYR A 110 9.21 18.14 4.09
CA TYR A 110 8.27 18.30 5.21
C TYR A 110 6.82 18.19 4.71
N VAL A 111 6.52 18.78 3.55
CA VAL A 111 5.17 18.77 2.98
C VAL A 111 4.71 17.35 2.62
N ALA A 112 5.60 16.53 2.07
CA ALA A 112 5.26 15.18 1.61
C ALA A 112 5.25 14.14 2.73
N PHE A 113 6.11 14.27 3.74
CA PHE A 113 6.28 13.21 4.76
C PHE A 113 5.79 13.59 6.16
N VAL A 114 5.83 14.87 6.56
CA VAL A 114 5.74 15.23 7.98
C VAL A 114 4.53 16.09 8.32
N ASN A 115 4.11 17.00 7.44
CA ASN A 115 3.12 18.03 7.72
C ASN A 115 1.71 17.46 8.04
N ILE A 116 1.46 17.03 9.27
CA ILE A 116 0.18 16.45 9.67
C ILE A 116 -0.80 17.56 10.05
N CYS A 117 -2.00 17.50 9.49
CA CYS A 117 -3.08 18.42 9.78
C CYS A 117 -4.28 17.66 10.36
N LEU A 118 -4.63 17.96 11.62
CA LEU A 118 -5.77 17.33 12.31
C LEU A 118 -7.09 18.07 12.05
N ILE A 119 -7.05 19.41 11.97
CA ILE A 119 -8.19 20.27 11.68
C ILE A 119 -7.83 21.09 10.45
N CYS A 120 -8.22 20.59 9.27
CA CYS A 120 -7.78 21.14 8.00
C CYS A 120 -8.75 22.15 7.43
N LYS A 121 -8.18 23.18 6.80
CA LYS A 121 -8.96 24.21 6.08
C LYS A 121 -9.62 23.64 4.83
N THR A 122 -8.97 22.66 4.19
CA THR A 122 -9.47 22.02 2.96
C THR A 122 -9.58 20.50 3.12
N PRO A 123 -10.55 19.86 2.45
CA PRO A 123 -10.63 18.40 2.40
C PRO A 123 -9.37 17.75 1.82
N THR A 124 -8.73 18.40 0.84
CA THR A 124 -7.49 17.92 0.20
C THR A 124 -6.35 17.73 1.20
N ASP A 125 -6.15 18.70 2.10
CA ASP A 125 -5.12 18.62 3.15
C ASP A 125 -5.38 17.48 4.13
N TYR A 126 -6.66 17.21 4.42
CA TYR A 126 -7.05 16.08 5.24
C TYR A 126 -6.70 14.75 4.54
N TYR A 127 -6.98 14.62 3.25
CA TYR A 127 -6.65 13.40 2.50
C TYR A 127 -5.14 13.18 2.32
N TYR A 128 -4.35 14.25 2.20
CA TYR A 128 -2.88 14.14 2.28
C TYR A 128 -2.41 13.68 3.65
N THR A 129 -3.07 14.10 4.72
CA THR A 129 -2.76 13.63 6.08
C THR A 129 -3.02 12.13 6.23
N ILE A 130 -4.11 11.61 5.67
CA ILE A 130 -4.36 10.16 5.63
C ILE A 130 -3.20 9.42 4.95
N GLY A 131 -2.73 9.91 3.80
CA GLY A 131 -1.58 9.31 3.09
C GLY A 131 -0.30 9.29 3.94
N ARG A 132 0.02 10.40 4.61
CA ARG A 132 1.20 10.53 5.48
C ARG A 132 1.13 9.64 6.72
N VAL A 133 -0.02 9.57 7.38
CA VAL A 133 -0.24 8.65 8.51
C VAL A 133 -0.09 7.20 8.05
N SER A 134 -0.67 6.86 6.90
CA SER A 134 -0.55 5.51 6.31
C SER A 134 0.91 5.14 6.02
N PHE A 135 1.68 6.09 5.47
CA PHE A 135 3.11 5.91 5.21
C PHE A 135 3.86 5.56 6.49
N TRP A 136 3.71 6.35 7.56
CA TRP A 136 4.42 6.09 8.82
C TRP A 136 3.99 4.80 9.52
N LEU A 137 2.69 4.48 9.48
CA LEU A 137 2.20 3.19 9.99
C LEU A 137 2.82 2.02 9.22
N LEU A 138 2.87 2.09 7.89
CA LEU A 138 3.53 1.08 7.06
C LEU A 138 5.02 0.99 7.37
N THR A 139 5.71 2.12 7.51
CA THR A 139 7.14 2.16 7.87
C THR A 139 7.40 1.41 9.18
N VAL A 140 6.55 1.62 10.20
CA VAL A 140 6.64 0.89 11.48
C VAL A 140 6.44 -0.63 11.27
N THR A 141 5.45 -1.04 10.48
CA THR A 141 5.19 -2.49 10.27
C THR A 141 6.33 -3.16 9.48
N VAL A 142 6.87 -2.48 8.47
CA VAL A 142 7.99 -2.97 7.65
C VAL A 142 9.24 -3.11 8.49
N PHE A 143 9.61 -2.09 9.27
CA PHE A 143 10.80 -2.17 10.13
C PHE A 143 10.65 -3.21 11.25
N ALA A 144 9.46 -3.32 11.87
CA ALA A 144 9.20 -4.38 12.85
C ALA A 144 9.38 -5.78 12.24
N ALA A 145 8.97 -5.99 10.99
CA ALA A 145 9.12 -7.27 10.30
C ALA A 145 10.56 -7.54 9.83
N LEU A 146 11.26 -6.53 9.30
CA LEU A 146 12.65 -6.66 8.85
C LEU A 146 13.58 -6.94 10.03
N PHE A 147 13.43 -6.21 11.13
CA PHE A 147 14.25 -6.36 12.33
C PHE A 147 13.70 -7.37 13.34
N ARG A 148 12.74 -8.22 12.94
CA ARG A 148 12.12 -9.22 13.83
C ARG A 148 13.12 -10.17 14.50
N LYS A 149 14.31 -10.34 13.94
CA LYS A 149 15.36 -11.22 14.49
C LYS A 149 16.41 -10.48 15.32
N THR A 150 16.38 -9.15 15.35
CA THR A 150 17.43 -8.32 15.95
C THR A 150 17.35 -8.32 17.47
N THR A 151 16.14 -8.36 18.05
CA THR A 151 15.96 -8.38 19.52
C THR A 151 14.92 -9.43 19.94
N PRO A 152 15.02 -10.01 21.16
CA PRO A 152 14.01 -10.92 21.69
C PRO A 152 12.61 -10.30 21.72
N TRP A 153 12.52 -9.01 22.06
CA TRP A 153 11.26 -8.29 22.11
C TRP A 153 10.61 -8.17 20.72
N LEU A 154 11.36 -7.81 19.68
CA LEU A 154 10.82 -7.75 18.31
C LEU A 154 10.44 -9.14 17.81
N LYS A 155 11.22 -10.18 18.11
CA LYS A 155 10.88 -11.58 17.78
C LYS A 155 9.52 -12.00 18.33
N ALA A 156 9.19 -11.57 19.55
CA ALA A 156 7.92 -11.86 20.21
C ALA A 156 6.76 -10.95 19.74
N ASN A 157 7.04 -9.70 19.37
CA ASN A 157 6.00 -8.69 19.18
C ASN A 157 5.79 -8.20 17.73
N TRP A 158 6.66 -8.53 16.76
CA TRP A 158 6.55 -8.00 15.39
C TRP A 158 5.17 -8.22 14.75
N ARG A 159 4.50 -9.34 15.05
CA ARG A 159 3.14 -9.65 14.55
C ARG A 159 2.09 -8.66 15.04
N LYS A 160 2.26 -8.10 16.25
CA LYS A 160 1.37 -7.08 16.82
C LYS A 160 1.46 -5.76 16.05
N PHE A 161 2.64 -5.44 15.51
CA PHE A 161 2.79 -4.31 14.60
C PHE A 161 2.28 -4.65 13.20
N HIS A 162 2.56 -5.87 12.75
CA HIS A 162 2.23 -6.30 11.39
C HIS A 162 0.71 -6.31 11.12
N VAL A 163 -0.14 -6.51 12.14
CA VAL A 163 -1.60 -6.40 12.00
C VAL A 163 -2.04 -4.98 11.60
N LEU A 164 -1.24 -3.95 11.84
CA LEU A 164 -1.55 -2.57 11.41
C LEU A 164 -1.59 -2.45 9.88
N ASN A 165 -1.01 -3.39 9.12
CA ASN A 165 -1.06 -3.36 7.66
C ASN A 165 -2.49 -3.42 7.11
N TYR A 166 -3.43 -4.04 7.84
CA TYR A 166 -4.85 -4.00 7.46
C TYR A 166 -5.41 -2.57 7.53
N LEU A 167 -5.11 -1.84 8.61
CA LEU A 167 -5.50 -0.44 8.76
C LEU A 167 -4.81 0.43 7.70
N VAL A 168 -3.50 0.24 7.49
CA VAL A 168 -2.74 0.93 6.45
C VAL A 168 -3.43 0.79 5.10
N PHE A 169 -3.82 -0.42 4.70
CA PHE A 169 -4.46 -0.63 3.40
C PHE A 169 -5.80 0.09 3.28
N LEU A 170 -6.63 0.07 4.33
CA LEU A 170 -7.90 0.80 4.34
C LEU A 170 -7.70 2.33 4.26
N LEU A 171 -6.67 2.85 4.93
CA LEU A 171 -6.32 4.27 4.86
C LEU A 171 -5.73 4.67 3.50
N VAL A 172 -4.83 3.85 2.93
CA VAL A 172 -4.28 4.06 1.58
C VAL A 172 -5.39 4.00 0.53
N GLY A 173 -6.32 3.05 0.64
CA GLY A 173 -7.47 2.98 -0.24
C GLY A 173 -8.36 4.21 -0.13
N ALA A 174 -8.66 4.68 1.09
CA ALA A 174 -9.41 5.92 1.29
C ALA A 174 -8.68 7.13 0.67
N HIS A 175 -7.38 7.28 0.94
CA HIS A 175 -6.54 8.29 0.31
C HIS A 175 -6.61 8.23 -1.23
N GLY A 176 -6.50 7.02 -1.80
CA GLY A 176 -6.59 6.77 -3.23
C GLY A 176 -7.95 7.15 -3.84
N PHE A 177 -9.06 6.72 -3.25
CA PHE A 177 -10.40 7.06 -3.74
C PHE A 177 -10.76 8.54 -3.62
N LEU A 178 -10.24 9.21 -2.58
CA LEU A 178 -10.59 10.61 -2.28
C LEU A 178 -9.74 11.60 -3.09
N LEU A 179 -8.48 11.28 -3.41
CA LEU A 179 -7.59 12.15 -4.18
C LEU A 179 -7.28 11.65 -5.60
N GLY A 180 -7.11 10.34 -5.77
CA GLY A 180 -6.67 9.74 -7.03
C GLY A 180 -7.75 9.80 -8.11
N SER A 181 -7.49 10.49 -9.20
CA SER A 181 -8.35 10.42 -10.40
C SER A 181 -8.33 9.01 -11.01
N ASP A 182 -7.16 8.38 -11.12
CA ASP A 182 -7.03 7.03 -11.69
C ASP A 182 -7.69 5.94 -10.86
N PHE A 183 -7.74 6.12 -9.55
CA PHE A 183 -8.46 5.20 -8.67
C PHE A 183 -9.93 5.10 -9.05
N ARG A 184 -10.48 6.13 -9.71
CA ARG A 184 -11.87 6.24 -10.16
C ARG A 184 -12.02 5.99 -11.67
N SER A 185 -10.97 5.54 -12.34
CA SER A 185 -10.95 5.23 -13.77
C SER A 185 -10.85 3.73 -14.01
N GLN A 186 -11.53 3.24 -15.04
CA GLN A 186 -11.45 1.84 -15.43
C GLN A 186 -10.14 1.53 -16.19
N PRO A 187 -9.63 0.29 -16.11
CA PRO A 187 -10.15 -0.84 -15.32
C PRO A 187 -9.79 -0.84 -13.82
N PHE A 188 -8.89 0.05 -13.37
CA PHE A 188 -8.36 -0.01 -12.01
C PHE A 188 -9.42 0.23 -10.93
N PHE A 189 -10.42 1.07 -11.18
CA PHE A 189 -11.51 1.33 -10.24
C PHE A 189 -12.22 0.05 -9.78
N THR A 190 -12.53 -0.85 -10.72
CA THR A 190 -13.17 -2.14 -10.38
C THR A 190 -12.27 -2.98 -9.49
N PHE A 191 -10.98 -3.09 -9.85
CA PHE A 191 -10.00 -3.80 -9.02
C PHE A 191 -9.86 -3.17 -7.63
N ALA A 192 -9.77 -1.84 -7.56
CA ALA A 192 -9.62 -1.11 -6.31
C ALA A 192 -10.80 -1.36 -5.36
N ILE A 193 -12.03 -1.34 -5.86
CA ILE A 193 -13.23 -1.65 -5.07
C ILE A 193 -13.17 -3.10 -4.56
N LEU A 194 -12.92 -4.06 -5.44
CA LEU A 194 -12.86 -5.47 -5.06
C LEU A 194 -11.78 -5.72 -4.01
N ALA A 195 -10.59 -5.14 -4.19
CA ALA A 195 -9.50 -5.22 -3.24
C ALA A 195 -9.89 -4.61 -1.89
N TYR A 196 -10.48 -3.40 -1.89
CA TYR A 196 -10.91 -2.69 -0.68
C TYR A 196 -11.96 -3.49 0.10
N VAL A 197 -13.01 -3.96 -0.57
CA VAL A 197 -14.09 -4.76 0.05
C VAL A 197 -13.55 -6.09 0.57
N THR A 198 -12.64 -6.73 -0.18
CA THR A 198 -12.01 -7.99 0.25
C THR A 198 -11.22 -7.80 1.55
N ILE A 199 -10.38 -6.77 1.63
CA ILE A 199 -9.60 -6.50 2.84
C ILE A 199 -10.51 -6.10 4.00
N LEU A 200 -11.54 -5.29 3.75
CA LEU A 200 -12.54 -4.95 4.75
C LEU A 200 -13.24 -6.21 5.30
N GLY A 201 -13.61 -7.14 4.42
CA GLY A 201 -14.18 -8.43 4.81
C GLY A 201 -13.21 -9.26 5.66
N ILE A 202 -11.92 -9.34 5.30
CA ILE A 202 -10.91 -10.01 6.12
C ILE A 202 -10.80 -9.37 7.51
N VAL A 203 -10.81 -8.04 7.59
CA VAL A 203 -10.77 -7.33 8.87
C VAL A 203 -11.99 -7.68 9.73
N ILE A 204 -13.19 -7.56 9.17
CA ILE A 204 -14.45 -7.76 9.91
C ILE A 204 -14.62 -9.21 10.34
N PHE A 205 -14.41 -10.17 9.44
CA PHE A 205 -14.77 -11.57 9.68
C PHE A 205 -13.62 -12.43 10.21
N ILE A 206 -12.36 -12.01 10.05
CA ILE A 206 -11.19 -12.82 10.45
C ILE A 206 -10.40 -12.13 11.56
N GLU A 207 -9.96 -10.89 11.35
CA GLU A 207 -8.99 -10.27 12.25
C GLU A 207 -9.62 -9.65 13.50
N LEU A 208 -10.76 -8.95 13.39
CA LEU A 208 -11.44 -8.39 14.56
C LEU A 208 -11.86 -9.47 15.58
N PRO A 209 -12.49 -10.60 15.18
CA PRO A 209 -12.80 -11.68 16.11
C PRO A 209 -11.54 -12.28 16.76
N ARG A 210 -10.45 -12.41 16.00
CA ARG A 210 -9.17 -12.91 16.52
C ARG A 210 -8.58 -11.97 17.57
N LEU A 211 -8.58 -10.66 17.30
CA LEU A 211 -8.10 -9.65 18.25
C LEU A 211 -8.96 -9.59 19.52
N PHE A 212 -10.29 -9.64 19.37
CA PHE A 212 -11.21 -9.64 20.50
C PHE A 212 -11.01 -10.86 21.41
N LYS A 213 -10.85 -12.06 20.82
CA LYS A 213 -10.54 -13.29 21.58
C LYS A 213 -9.24 -13.15 22.37
N ASN A 214 -8.19 -12.62 21.74
CA ASN A 214 -6.89 -12.41 22.40
C ASN A 214 -6.99 -11.41 23.55
N PHE A 215 -7.70 -10.29 23.36
CA PHE A 215 -7.90 -9.28 24.40
C PHE A 215 -8.68 -9.86 25.60
N ARG A 216 -9.78 -10.57 25.35
CA ARG A 216 -10.58 -11.22 26.41
C ARG A 216 -9.77 -12.22 27.24
N ASN A 217 -8.86 -12.96 26.61
CA ASN A 217 -8.00 -13.91 27.32
C ASN A 217 -7.00 -13.19 28.23
N TRP A 218 -6.46 -12.04 27.79
CA TRP A 218 -5.54 -11.23 28.59
C TRP A 218 -6.22 -10.61 29.82
N THR A 219 -7.48 -10.19 29.71
CA THR A 219 -8.22 -9.62 30.87
C THR A 219 -8.65 -10.67 31.90
N LYS A 220 -8.50 -11.96 31.61
CA LYS A 220 -8.89 -13.06 32.50
C LYS A 220 -7.72 -13.75 33.19
N SER A 221 -6.48 -13.39 32.85
CA SER A 221 -5.23 -13.86 33.45
C SER A 221 -4.71 -12.85 34.46
#